data_AF-A0A1M5KLC9-F1
#
_entry.id   AF-A0A1M5KLC9-F1
#
_cell.length_a   1.000
_cell.length_b   1.000
_cell.length_c   1.000
_cell.angle_alpha   90.00
_cell.angle_beta   90.00
_cell.angle_gamma   90.00
#
_symmetry.space_group_name_H-M   'P 1'
#
loop_
_entity.id
_entity.type
_entity.pdbx_description
1 polymer ?
#
loop_
_entity_poly.entity_id
_entity_poly.type
_entity_poly.pdbx_seq_one_letter_code
_entity_poly.pdbx_strand_id
1 'polypeptide(L)'
;MLNWFIIPKKIPIKREEDYHTHYIGKTSDGRQFFGYETFVFPKGVPVSDDWTKVRREYAVLYIFDKDGNYLTTTHWFAGTTSETNDSLIRKKLEELISELGDVTYTDIIVRPFKTIIDGHVFGHVPNRLFRTVDLEPSSTISFRWPWDGEYDT
;
A
#
# COMPACT_ATOMS: atom_id res chain seq x y z
N MET A 1 23.92 -3.10 -23.24
CA MET A 1 23.54 -4.10 -22.23
C MET A 1 22.37 -3.54 -21.46
N LEU A 2 21.15 -4.06 -21.66
CA LEU A 2 20.00 -3.66 -20.85
C LEU A 2 20.18 -4.26 -19.46
N ASN A 3 20.08 -3.44 -18.42
CA ASN A 3 20.31 -3.87 -17.06
C ASN A 3 18.96 -4.32 -16.46
N TRP A 4 18.50 -5.52 -16.86
CA TRP A 4 17.22 -6.12 -16.42
C TRP A 4 17.15 -6.37 -14.90
N PHE A 5 18.23 -6.09 -14.17
CA PHE A 5 18.40 -6.33 -12.73
C PHE A 5 18.27 -5.09 -11.84
N ILE A 6 18.03 -3.91 -12.42
CA ILE A 6 17.85 -2.66 -11.66
C ILE A 6 16.36 -2.46 -11.35
N ILE A 7 16.04 -2.19 -10.08
CA ILE A 7 14.71 -1.71 -9.67
C ILE A 7 14.46 -0.36 -10.39
N PRO A 8 13.40 -0.25 -11.22
CA PRO A 8 13.17 0.94 -12.01
C PRO A 8 12.81 2.13 -11.11
N LYS A 9 13.02 3.34 -11.63
CA LYS A 9 12.69 4.59 -10.89
C LYS A 9 11.20 4.74 -10.62
N LYS A 10 10.36 4.16 -11.48
CA LYS A 10 8.91 4.14 -11.39
C LYS A 10 8.45 2.68 -11.53
N ILE A 11 7.52 2.28 -10.69
CA ILE A 11 6.92 0.95 -10.61
C ILE A 11 5.49 1.09 -11.14
N PRO A 12 5.15 0.46 -12.28
CA PRO A 12 3.76 0.32 -12.66
C PRO A 12 3.06 -0.57 -11.63
N ILE A 13 1.77 -0.32 -11.39
CA ILE A 13 0.92 -1.12 -10.51
C ILE A 13 -0.39 -1.32 -11.27
N LYS A 14 -0.67 -2.57 -11.64
CA LYS A 14 -1.94 -2.92 -12.26
C LYS A 14 -3.03 -2.91 -11.20
N ARG A 15 -4.21 -2.40 -11.56
CA ARG A 15 -5.39 -2.53 -10.72
C ARG A 15 -5.97 -3.92 -10.90
N GLU A 16 -6.16 -4.60 -9.78
CA GLU A 16 -6.92 -5.83 -9.71
C GLU A 16 -8.16 -5.61 -8.85
N GLU A 17 -9.32 -5.70 -9.49
CA GLU A 17 -10.60 -5.58 -8.81
C GLU A 17 -10.78 -6.74 -7.81
N ASP A 18 -11.39 -6.42 -6.68
CA ASP A 18 -11.60 -7.32 -5.54
C ASP A 18 -10.34 -7.97 -4.93
N TYR A 19 -9.16 -7.37 -5.15
CA TYR A 19 -7.91 -7.84 -4.55
C TYR A 19 -7.04 -6.70 -3.97
N HIS A 20 -5.75 -6.96 -3.69
CA HIS A 20 -4.88 -6.04 -2.93
C HIS A 20 -4.70 -4.65 -3.56
N THR A 21 -4.89 -4.54 -4.88
CA THR A 21 -4.77 -3.29 -5.63
C THR A 21 -6.12 -2.74 -6.07
N HIS A 22 -7.24 -3.17 -5.47
CA HIS A 22 -8.60 -2.74 -5.80
C HIS A 22 -8.72 -1.20 -5.80
N TYR A 23 -8.21 -0.55 -4.76
CA TYR A 23 -8.38 0.88 -4.50
C TYR A 23 -7.19 1.72 -4.99
N ILE A 24 -6.78 1.53 -6.24
CA ILE A 24 -5.81 2.41 -6.91
C ILE A 24 -6.45 3.18 -8.05
N GLY A 25 -5.94 4.39 -8.32
CA GLY A 25 -6.46 5.16 -9.44
C GLY A 25 -5.96 6.59 -9.52
N LYS A 26 -6.74 7.43 -10.20
CA LYS A 26 -6.45 8.84 -10.43
C LYS A 26 -7.60 9.72 -9.97
N THR A 27 -7.25 10.86 -9.38
CA THR A 27 -8.20 11.94 -9.06
C THR A 27 -8.44 12.82 -10.30
N SER A 28 -9.50 13.62 -10.28
CA SER A 28 -9.87 14.53 -11.39
C SER A 28 -8.78 15.53 -11.78
N ASP A 29 -7.92 15.96 -10.84
CA ASP A 29 -6.80 16.86 -11.11
C ASP A 29 -5.55 16.16 -11.67
N GLY A 30 -5.60 14.84 -11.78
CA GLY A 30 -4.56 13.97 -12.33
C GLY A 30 -3.56 13.39 -11.32
N ARG A 31 -3.66 13.72 -10.02
CA ARG A 31 -2.92 13.00 -8.98
C ARG A 31 -3.31 11.54 -8.95
N GLN A 32 -2.38 10.68 -8.54
CA GLN A 32 -2.62 9.24 -8.39
C GLN A 32 -2.86 8.92 -6.90
N PHE A 33 -3.59 7.85 -6.62
CA PHE A 33 -3.80 7.38 -5.26
C PHE A 33 -3.67 5.86 -5.15
N PHE A 34 -3.32 5.39 -3.95
CA PHE A 34 -3.33 3.98 -3.57
C PHE A 34 -3.90 3.87 -2.16
N GLY A 35 -5.13 3.37 -2.06
CA GLY A 35 -5.75 2.93 -0.83
C GLY A 35 -5.54 1.44 -0.58
N TYR A 36 -5.21 1.05 0.64
CA TYR A 36 -5.11 -0.37 1.02
C TYR A 36 -5.30 -0.58 2.52
N GLU A 37 -5.72 -1.79 2.85
CA GLU A 37 -5.85 -2.31 4.22
C GLU A 37 -4.56 -3.06 4.57
N THR A 38 -4.00 -2.81 5.76
CA THR A 38 -2.73 -3.41 6.18
C THR A 38 -2.62 -3.54 7.68
N PHE A 39 -1.57 -4.20 8.15
CA PHE A 39 -1.33 -4.44 9.55
C PHE A 39 0.13 -4.35 9.96
N VAL A 40 0.33 -4.12 11.24
CA VAL A 40 1.64 -4.12 11.88
C VAL A 40 1.61 -5.05 13.09
N PHE A 41 2.68 -5.82 13.28
CA PHE A 41 3.01 -6.43 14.56
C PHE A 41 4.07 -5.57 15.26
N PRO A 42 3.73 -4.71 16.24
CA PRO A 42 4.66 -3.69 16.74
C PRO A 42 5.93 -4.25 17.40
N LYS A 43 5.84 -5.48 17.92
CA LYS A 43 6.93 -6.21 18.58
C LYS A 43 7.36 -7.46 17.80
N GLY A 44 7.05 -7.51 16.51
CA GLY A 44 7.20 -8.71 15.68
C GLY A 44 6.06 -9.71 15.90
N VAL A 45 6.01 -10.73 15.03
CA VAL A 45 4.97 -11.76 15.05
C VAL A 45 5.06 -12.52 16.39
N PRO A 46 3.99 -12.56 17.18
CA PRO A 46 3.99 -13.25 18.47
C PRO A 46 4.07 -14.77 18.26
N VAL A 47 4.69 -15.45 19.23
CA VAL A 47 4.82 -16.93 19.24
C VAL A 47 3.54 -17.61 19.75
N SER A 48 2.67 -16.86 20.43
CA SER A 48 1.41 -17.35 21.03
C SER A 48 0.20 -17.09 20.14
N ASP A 49 -0.90 -17.83 20.40
CA ASP A 49 -2.18 -17.69 19.68
C ASP A 49 -2.92 -16.37 19.92
N ASP A 50 -2.50 -15.55 20.88
CA ASP A 50 -3.08 -14.23 21.18
C ASP A 50 -2.71 -13.12 20.16
N TRP A 51 -2.33 -13.50 18.94
CA TRP A 51 -1.84 -12.57 17.92
C TRP A 51 -2.85 -11.49 17.53
N THR A 52 -4.16 -11.81 17.60
CA THR A 52 -5.24 -10.88 17.26
C THR A 52 -5.33 -9.69 18.22
N LYS A 53 -4.83 -9.83 19.45
CA LYS A 53 -4.79 -8.77 20.47
C LYS A 53 -3.61 -7.82 20.32
N VAL A 54 -2.67 -8.11 19.43
CA VAL A 54 -1.44 -7.33 19.26
C VAL A 54 -1.18 -6.88 17.82
N ARG A 55 -1.76 -7.55 16.83
CA ARG A 55 -1.74 -7.12 15.43
C ARG A 55 -2.59 -5.87 15.29
N ARG A 56 -1.97 -4.76 14.91
CA ARG A 56 -2.61 -3.46 14.71
C ARG A 56 -3.06 -3.32 13.26
N GLU A 57 -4.31 -2.96 13.06
CA GLU A 57 -4.96 -2.86 11.75
C GLU A 57 -5.07 -1.40 11.31
N TYR A 58 -4.90 -1.15 10.01
CA TYR A 58 -4.88 0.18 9.42
C TYR A 58 -5.63 0.23 8.09
N ALA A 59 -6.34 1.33 7.88
CA ALA A 59 -6.69 1.81 6.54
C ALA A 59 -5.71 2.93 6.16
N VAL A 60 -5.08 2.84 4.98
CA VAL A 60 -4.07 3.80 4.53
C VAL A 60 -4.35 4.26 3.11
N LEU A 61 -4.26 5.56 2.88
CA LEU A 61 -4.40 6.20 1.58
C LEU A 61 -3.15 7.02 1.26
N TYR A 62 -2.43 6.60 0.22
CA TYR A 62 -1.31 7.34 -0.35
C TYR A 62 -1.75 8.22 -1.50
N ILE A 63 -1.18 9.42 -1.58
CA ILE A 63 -1.37 10.34 -2.70
C ILE A 63 -0.02 10.61 -3.36
N PHE A 64 -0.04 10.60 -4.69
CA PHE A 64 1.11 10.88 -5.54
C PHE A 64 0.78 11.98 -6.54
N ASP A 65 1.79 12.71 -6.98
CA ASP A 65 1.62 13.62 -8.11
C ASP A 65 1.41 12.85 -9.44
N LYS A 66 1.16 13.61 -10.50
CA LYS A 66 0.99 13.10 -11.88
C LYS A 66 2.17 12.26 -12.36
N ASP A 67 3.35 12.51 -11.79
CA ASP A 67 4.60 11.86 -12.13
C ASP A 67 4.91 10.64 -11.25
N GLY A 68 4.06 10.34 -10.26
CA GLY A 68 4.21 9.25 -9.32
C GLY A 68 5.10 9.56 -8.13
N ASN A 69 5.45 10.82 -7.87
CA ASN A 69 6.17 11.19 -6.65
C ASN A 69 5.20 11.19 -5.47
N TYR A 70 5.62 10.60 -4.35
CA TYR A 70 4.86 10.64 -3.10
C TYR A 70 4.62 12.08 -2.64
N LEU A 71 3.38 12.37 -2.25
CA LEU A 71 2.97 13.67 -1.71
C LEU A 71 2.58 13.57 -0.24
N THR A 72 1.62 12.71 0.09
CA THR A 72 1.07 12.61 1.45
C THR A 72 0.45 11.24 1.71
N THR A 73 0.23 10.97 2.99
CA THR A 73 -0.49 9.81 3.48
C THR A 73 -1.57 10.26 4.46
N THR A 74 -2.79 9.78 4.25
CA THR A 74 -3.84 9.78 5.27
C THR A 74 -4.01 8.35 5.77
N HIS A 75 -4.22 8.17 7.07
CA HIS A 75 -4.39 6.84 7.65
C HIS A 75 -5.39 6.86 8.80
N TRP A 76 -5.93 5.69 9.11
CA TRP A 76 -6.75 5.44 10.28
C TRP A 76 -6.28 4.16 10.97
N PHE A 77 -5.94 4.28 12.26
CA PHE A 77 -5.68 3.14 13.12
C PHE A 77 -7.02 2.54 13.59
N ALA A 78 -7.30 1.32 13.15
CA ALA A 78 -8.58 0.66 13.40
C ALA A 78 -8.65 -0.07 14.75
N GLY A 79 -7.57 -0.07 15.53
CA GLY A 79 -7.41 -0.92 16.70
C GLY A 79 -6.67 -2.21 16.37
N THR A 80 -6.74 -3.19 17.27
CA THR A 80 -6.20 -4.53 17.05
C THR A 80 -7.19 -5.40 16.28
N THR A 81 -6.73 -6.51 15.69
CA THR A 81 -7.62 -7.47 15.00
C THR A 81 -8.78 -7.93 15.91
N SER A 82 -8.57 -8.04 17.22
CA SER A 82 -9.60 -8.42 18.18
C SER A 82 -10.65 -7.34 18.45
N GLU A 83 -10.36 -6.08 18.10
CA GLU A 83 -11.20 -4.90 18.38
C GLU A 83 -11.92 -4.38 17.12
N THR A 84 -11.55 -4.87 15.94
CA THR A 84 -12.08 -4.40 14.65
C THR A 84 -12.46 -5.56 13.73
N ASN A 85 -12.93 -5.24 12.53
CA ASN A 85 -13.21 -6.19 11.46
C ASN A 85 -13.00 -5.56 10.09
N ASP A 86 -12.79 -6.40 9.07
CA ASP A 86 -12.48 -6.00 7.70
C ASP A 86 -13.55 -5.09 7.08
N SER A 87 -14.82 -5.27 7.43
CA SER A 87 -15.90 -4.43 6.90
C SER A 87 -15.79 -2.98 7.38
N LEU A 88 -15.41 -2.77 8.66
CA LEU A 88 -15.21 -1.45 9.22
C LEU A 88 -13.99 -0.75 8.61
N ILE A 89 -12.88 -1.48 8.45
CA ILE A 89 -11.64 -0.95 7.86
C ILE A 89 -11.89 -0.55 6.41
N ARG A 90 -12.51 -1.43 5.62
CA ARG A 90 -12.87 -1.15 4.22
C ARG A 90 -13.76 0.07 4.08
N LYS A 91 -14.84 0.16 4.88
CA LYS A 91 -15.71 1.33 4.88
C LYS A 91 -14.92 2.60 5.18
N LYS A 92 -13.98 2.54 6.14
CA LYS A 92 -13.17 3.71 6.45
C LYS A 92 -12.23 4.09 5.31
N LEU A 93 -11.65 3.11 4.63
CA LEU A 93 -10.83 3.35 3.45
C LEU A 93 -11.63 4.00 2.32
N GLU A 94 -12.85 3.53 2.07
CA GLU A 94 -13.77 4.11 1.09
C GLU A 94 -14.16 5.55 1.45
N GLU A 95 -14.39 5.84 2.73
CA GLU A 95 -14.60 7.21 3.22
C GLU A 95 -13.39 8.10 2.89
N LEU A 96 -12.16 7.66 3.20
CA LEU A 96 -10.93 8.41 2.90
C LEU A 96 -10.77 8.68 1.38
N ILE A 97 -11.14 7.71 0.54
CA ILE A 97 -11.09 7.87 -0.92
C ILE A 97 -12.17 8.84 -1.38
N SER A 98 -13.37 8.79 -0.80
CA SER A 98 -14.47 9.70 -1.16
C SER A 98 -14.13 11.18 -0.89
N GLU A 99 -13.28 11.45 0.11
CA GLU A 99 -12.77 12.80 0.42
C GLU A 99 -11.88 13.37 -0.70
N LEU A 100 -11.37 12.54 -1.62
CA LEU A 100 -10.63 12.99 -2.81
C LEU A 100 -11.55 13.59 -3.90
N GLY A 101 -12.87 13.42 -3.78
CA GLY A 101 -13.85 13.76 -4.81
C GLY A 101 -13.93 12.69 -5.91
N ASP A 102 -14.19 13.13 -7.14
CA ASP A 102 -14.31 12.21 -8.27
C ASP A 102 -12.96 11.51 -8.57
N VAL A 103 -13.00 10.18 -8.56
CA VAL A 103 -11.86 9.31 -8.85
C VAL A 103 -12.18 8.35 -9.99
N THR A 104 -11.15 7.96 -10.74
CA THR A 104 -11.20 6.87 -11.71
C THR A 104 -10.26 5.77 -11.27
N TYR A 105 -10.81 4.59 -11.00
CA TYR A 105 -10.04 3.41 -10.66
C TYR A 105 -9.34 2.86 -11.91
N THR A 106 -8.01 2.80 -11.89
CA THR A 106 -7.18 2.47 -13.06
C THR A 106 -5.74 2.21 -12.62
N ASP A 107 -4.94 1.59 -13.48
CA ASP A 107 -3.51 1.38 -13.25
C ASP A 107 -2.79 2.70 -12.94
N ILE A 108 -1.80 2.61 -12.05
CA ILE A 108 -0.96 3.74 -11.65
C ILE A 108 0.52 3.43 -11.89
N ILE A 109 1.34 4.47 -11.86
CA ILE A 109 2.78 4.37 -11.94
C ILE A 109 3.41 5.31 -10.92
N VAL A 110 4.10 4.73 -9.93
CA VAL A 110 4.60 5.47 -8.77
C VAL A 110 6.08 5.23 -8.54
N ARG A 111 6.77 6.18 -7.92
CA ARG A 111 8.14 5.98 -7.45
C ARG A 111 8.11 5.25 -6.11
N PRO A 112 9.09 4.37 -5.83
CA PRO A 112 9.28 3.85 -4.49
C PRO A 112 9.38 5.00 -3.48
N PHE A 113 8.76 4.82 -2.32
CA PHE A 113 8.70 5.83 -1.28
C PHE A 113 8.56 5.15 0.08
N LYS A 114 8.77 5.93 1.14
CA LYS A 114 8.47 5.49 2.50
C LYS A 114 7.94 6.67 3.30
N THR A 115 7.07 6.37 4.25
CA THR A 115 6.64 7.26 5.32
C THR A 115 6.66 6.50 6.65
N ILE A 116 6.46 7.21 7.76
CA ILE A 116 6.40 6.63 9.10
C ILE A 116 5.00 6.87 9.69
N ILE A 117 4.35 5.79 10.13
CA ILE A 117 3.07 5.83 10.83
C ILE A 117 3.25 5.04 12.12
N ASP A 118 2.91 5.65 13.26
CA ASP A 118 3.05 5.06 14.61
C ASP A 118 4.44 4.44 14.89
N GLY A 119 5.50 4.99 14.29
CA GLY A 119 6.88 4.50 14.45
C GLY A 119 7.28 3.35 13.51
N HIS A 120 6.42 2.96 12.57
CA HIS A 120 6.65 1.88 11.63
C HIS A 120 6.76 2.38 10.19
N VAL A 121 7.48 1.64 9.33
CA VAL A 121 7.67 1.98 7.92
C VAL A 121 6.44 1.56 7.11
N PHE A 122 5.96 2.48 6.29
CA PHE A 122 4.84 2.30 5.38
C PHE A 122 5.25 2.77 3.98
N GLY A 123 4.80 2.07 2.93
CA GLY A 123 4.96 2.48 1.53
C GLY A 123 5.58 1.40 0.64
N HIS A 124 5.97 1.80 -0.57
CA HIS A 124 6.61 0.91 -1.54
C HIS A 124 8.12 0.93 -1.36
N VAL A 125 8.65 -0.04 -0.63
CA VAL A 125 10.04 -0.05 -0.15
C VAL A 125 10.91 -0.98 -1.01
N PRO A 126 11.98 -0.46 -1.65
CA PRO A 126 12.90 -1.31 -2.40
C PRO A 126 13.66 -2.28 -1.51
N ASN A 127 13.57 -3.56 -1.84
CA ASN A 127 14.33 -4.63 -1.23
C ASN A 127 15.46 -5.06 -2.17
N ARG A 128 16.68 -4.58 -1.91
CA ARG A 128 17.81 -4.80 -2.83
C ARG A 128 18.31 -6.25 -2.83
N LEU A 129 18.13 -6.97 -1.74
CA LEU A 129 18.56 -8.37 -1.64
C LEU A 129 17.72 -9.25 -2.56
N PHE A 130 16.40 -9.09 -2.49
CA PHE A 130 15.47 -9.86 -3.31
C PHE A 130 15.15 -9.19 -4.66
N ARG A 131 15.62 -7.94 -4.86
CA ARG A 131 15.40 -7.13 -6.05
C ARG A 131 13.90 -6.93 -6.31
N THR A 132 13.17 -6.64 -5.24
CA THR A 132 11.73 -6.40 -5.26
C THR A 132 11.43 -4.99 -4.73
N VAL A 133 10.18 -4.57 -4.89
CA VAL A 133 9.60 -3.44 -4.16
C VAL A 133 8.43 -3.98 -3.38
N ASP A 134 8.55 -4.00 -2.06
CA ASP A 134 7.57 -4.58 -1.17
C ASP A 134 6.62 -3.49 -0.67
N LEU A 135 5.32 -3.78 -0.59
CA LEU A 135 4.37 -2.87 0.05
C LEU A 135 4.40 -3.11 1.56
N GLU A 136 5.02 -2.18 2.27
CA GLU A 136 5.15 -2.21 3.72
C GLU A 136 4.05 -1.40 4.41
N PRO A 137 3.65 -1.77 5.64
CA PRO A 137 4.05 -2.96 6.37
C PRO A 137 3.34 -4.21 5.81
N SER A 138 3.49 -5.35 6.50
CA SER A 138 2.96 -6.67 6.14
C SER A 138 3.58 -7.35 4.92
N SER A 139 4.13 -6.60 3.96
CA SER A 139 4.71 -7.15 2.74
C SER A 139 3.77 -8.12 2.01
N THR A 140 2.46 -7.82 2.05
CA THR A 140 1.41 -8.67 1.46
C THR A 140 1.45 -8.68 -0.06
N ILE A 141 2.05 -7.66 -0.69
CA ILE A 141 2.33 -7.66 -2.12
C ILE A 141 3.78 -7.25 -2.37
N SER A 142 4.40 -7.87 -3.36
CA SER A 142 5.77 -7.59 -3.78
C SER A 142 5.88 -7.49 -5.30
N PHE A 143 6.41 -6.37 -5.80
CA PHE A 143 6.63 -6.14 -7.23
C PHE A 143 8.04 -6.53 -7.61
N ARG A 144 8.20 -7.20 -8.76
CA ARG A 144 9.50 -7.63 -9.28
C ARG A 144 9.56 -7.59 -10.80
N TRP A 145 10.72 -7.98 -11.33
CA TRP A 145 10.87 -8.22 -12.77
C TRP A 145 9.75 -9.15 -13.28
N PRO A 146 9.08 -8.85 -14.41
CA PRO A 146 9.49 -7.92 -15.47
C PRO A 146 9.11 -6.44 -15.28
N TRP A 147 8.60 -6.05 -14.12
CA TRP A 147 8.13 -4.68 -13.83
C TRP A 147 6.97 -4.25 -14.74
N ASP A 148 6.03 -5.15 -14.98
CA ASP A 148 4.82 -4.94 -15.79
C ASP A 148 3.58 -4.60 -14.96
N GLY A 149 3.76 -4.46 -13.65
CA GLY A 149 2.73 -4.07 -12.68
C GLY A 149 2.01 -5.23 -12.01
N GLU A 150 2.35 -6.46 -12.35
CA GLU A 150 1.96 -7.64 -11.56
C GLU A 150 2.80 -7.75 -10.28
N TYR A 151 2.23 -8.40 -9.28
CA TYR A 151 2.83 -8.60 -7.96
C TYR A 151 2.62 -10.03 -7.48
N ASP A 152 3.53 -10.50 -6.64
CA ASP A 152 3.34 -11.74 -5.87
C ASP A 152 2.71 -11.43 -4.50
N THR A 153 2.04 -12.43 -3.92
CA THR A 153 1.38 -12.41 -2.60
C THR A 153 1.84 -13.55 -1.71
#